data_AF-A0A520M8K6-F1
#
_entry.id   AF-A0A520M8K6-F1
#
_cell.length_a   1.000
_cell.length_b   1.000
_cell.length_c   1.000
_cell.angle_alpha   90.00
_cell.angle_beta   90.00
_cell.angle_gamma   90.00
#
_symmetry.space_group_name_H-M   'P 1'
#
loop_
_entity.id
_entity.type
_entity.pdbx_description
1 polymer ?
#
loop_
_entity_poly.entity_id
_entity_poly.type
_entity_poly.pdbx_seq_one_letter_code
_entity_poly.pdbx_strand_id
1 'polypeptide(L)'
;MGFITICFLTASSSLPATIINNTKCPVEPTELAVSKYKSNYKGNTIYFCCKDCVSIFNNNPKPYLKTISEFTNIKSSETNKSALQNIFDHAWNTAFSFPGISVLFTSYIVILLMRVALLQFPNTSFISTFARTLSSFRSIQLLTLCCLTAEVLHAHLSYSIDSKDKELENKLHSTTFLEYGEPLIPSRPKREPSLQSKFYRGNDERNPNLYNGGNYRTAEFYIDLCNNEGRSVNYDSRVSADNLFIRVVINRSPNTAEYFWKKDRMNGIYVTKNSGKFHWTKDKITDSVQLIETENETSWEFRYPLINFHAENHIKGIIYLCEKRKSDNGDLIGGRFHYAFQFNLKINGNTLDPMSDLWMGPLYRKRSLRIWEIPENEWLSQMPIPENQSKVPIKNSTLLGTKDYEENTN
;
A
#
# COMPACT_ATOMS: atom_id res chain seq x y z
N MET A 1 -26.31 -41.24 38.78
CA MET A 1 -25.27 -41.58 37.80
C MET A 1 -25.81 -41.33 36.41
N GLY A 2 -25.20 -40.43 35.66
CA GLY A 2 -25.55 -40.12 34.27
C GLY A 2 -24.38 -39.35 33.68
N PHE A 3 -23.38 -40.09 33.20
CA PHE A 3 -22.22 -39.54 32.52
C PHE A 3 -22.67 -39.01 31.16
N ILE A 4 -22.80 -37.69 31.03
CA ILE A 4 -22.83 -37.05 29.71
C ILE A 4 -21.37 -37.00 29.26
N THR A 5 -20.96 -38.03 28.52
CA THR A 5 -19.71 -38.03 27.77
C THR A 5 -19.81 -36.94 26.72
N ILE A 6 -19.18 -35.78 26.98
CA ILE A 6 -18.95 -34.76 25.96
C ILE A 6 -17.92 -35.35 25.00
N CYS A 7 -18.40 -35.94 23.91
CA CYS A 7 -17.54 -36.25 22.77
C CYS A 7 -16.96 -34.93 22.26
N PHE A 8 -15.67 -34.70 22.48
CA PHE A 8 -14.91 -33.76 21.68
C PHE A 8 -14.95 -34.25 20.23
N LEU A 9 -15.88 -33.71 19.44
CA LEU A 9 -15.78 -33.73 17.98
C LEU A 9 -14.58 -32.85 17.60
N THR A 10 -13.38 -33.42 17.64
CA THR A 10 -12.23 -32.87 16.91
C THR A 10 -12.44 -33.12 15.42
N ALA A 11 -13.42 -32.43 14.82
CA ALA A 11 -13.54 -32.33 13.38
C ALA A 11 -12.73 -31.12 12.91
N SER A 12 -11.42 -31.29 12.89
CA SER A 12 -10.54 -30.49 12.06
C SER A 12 -9.42 -31.40 11.62
N SER A 13 -9.73 -32.27 10.66
CA SER A 13 -8.72 -32.66 9.68
C SER A 13 -8.29 -31.38 8.98
N SER A 14 -7.29 -30.70 9.53
CA SER A 14 -6.46 -29.85 8.70
C SER A 14 -5.97 -30.76 7.57
N LEU A 15 -6.46 -30.52 6.35
CA LEU A 15 -5.79 -31.01 5.14
C LEU A 15 -4.29 -30.78 5.39
N PRO A 16 -3.42 -31.79 5.21
CA PRO A 16 -2.00 -31.57 5.38
C PRO A 16 -1.65 -30.42 4.43
N ALA A 17 -1.34 -29.26 5.00
CA ALA A 17 -0.81 -28.14 4.26
C ALA A 17 0.38 -28.73 3.52
N THR A 18 0.25 -28.88 2.20
CA THR A 18 1.31 -29.45 1.39
C THR A 18 2.53 -28.58 1.67
N ILE A 19 3.54 -29.13 2.34
CA ILE A 19 4.69 -28.35 2.78
C ILE A 19 5.38 -27.86 1.51
N ILE A 20 5.11 -26.60 1.18
CA ILE A 20 5.67 -25.93 0.02
C ILE A 20 7.11 -25.59 0.41
N ASN A 21 8.09 -26.11 -0.31
CA ASN A 21 9.50 -25.91 0.02
C ASN A 21 9.94 -24.44 -0.05
N ASN A 22 9.16 -23.59 -0.70
CA ASN A 22 9.38 -22.16 -0.82
C ASN A 22 8.03 -21.44 -0.86
N THR A 23 7.82 -20.45 0.01
CA THR A 23 6.59 -19.64 0.05
C THR A 23 6.54 -18.58 -1.05
N LYS A 24 7.71 -18.21 -1.61
CA LYS A 24 7.87 -17.20 -2.67
C LYS A 24 8.42 -17.82 -3.94
N CYS A 25 8.00 -17.30 -5.10
CA CYS A 25 8.48 -17.77 -6.40
C CYS A 25 9.98 -17.44 -6.57
N PRO A 26 10.87 -18.40 -6.92
CA PRO A 26 12.30 -18.11 -7.07
C PRO A 26 12.63 -17.22 -8.28
N VAL A 27 11.77 -17.25 -9.30
CA VAL A 27 11.87 -16.39 -10.49
C VAL A 27 11.30 -15.00 -10.21
N GLU A 28 10.26 -14.92 -9.35
CA GLU A 28 9.60 -13.67 -8.95
C GLU A 28 9.44 -13.60 -7.41
N PRO A 29 10.50 -13.23 -6.66
CA PRO A 29 10.53 -13.34 -5.19
C PRO A 29 9.46 -12.54 -4.43
N THR A 30 8.82 -11.58 -5.09
CA THR A 30 7.70 -10.79 -4.52
C THR A 30 6.39 -11.57 -4.52
N GLU A 31 6.20 -12.51 -5.44
CA GLU A 31 4.98 -13.28 -5.62
C GLU A 31 4.97 -14.55 -4.77
N LEU A 32 3.77 -14.94 -4.30
CA LEU A 32 3.59 -16.19 -3.58
C LEU A 32 3.69 -17.38 -4.54
N ALA A 33 4.45 -18.40 -4.13
CA ALA A 33 4.45 -19.66 -4.84
C ALA A 33 3.15 -20.42 -4.56
N VAL A 34 2.56 -21.04 -5.59
CA VAL A 34 1.35 -21.84 -5.45
C VAL A 34 1.62 -23.28 -5.82
N SER A 35 0.95 -24.21 -5.14
CA SER A 35 1.17 -25.67 -5.31
C SER A 35 0.92 -26.17 -6.74
N LYS A 36 0.11 -25.44 -7.52
CA LYS A 36 -0.25 -25.73 -8.91
C LYS A 36 0.93 -25.65 -9.89
N TYR A 37 1.88 -24.75 -9.66
CA TYR A 37 3.00 -24.52 -10.57
C TYR A 37 4.28 -24.97 -9.87
N LYS A 38 4.86 -26.07 -10.32
CA LYS A 38 6.02 -26.70 -9.68
C LYS A 38 6.97 -27.33 -10.69
N SER A 39 8.24 -27.44 -10.31
CA SER A 39 9.28 -28.14 -11.05
C SER A 39 10.19 -28.90 -10.09
N ASN A 40 10.75 -30.02 -10.54
CA ASN A 40 11.70 -30.81 -9.76
C ASN A 40 13.12 -30.47 -10.19
N TYR A 41 13.96 -30.04 -9.25
CA TYR A 41 15.34 -29.67 -9.50
C TYR A 41 16.25 -30.23 -8.40
N LYS A 42 17.23 -31.06 -8.80
CA LYS A 42 18.20 -31.71 -7.89
C LYS A 42 17.56 -32.41 -6.67
N GLY A 43 16.44 -33.10 -6.89
CA GLY A 43 15.72 -33.84 -5.85
C GLY A 43 14.76 -33.00 -5.00
N ASN A 44 14.69 -31.69 -5.20
CA ASN A 44 13.75 -30.80 -4.52
C ASN A 44 12.59 -30.39 -5.44
N THR A 45 11.36 -30.43 -4.94
CA THR A 45 10.21 -29.81 -5.61
C THR A 45 10.20 -28.32 -5.27
N ILE A 46 10.28 -27.49 -6.31
CA ILE A 46 10.26 -26.02 -6.25
C ILE A 46 8.92 -25.53 -6.79
N TYR A 47 8.32 -24.55 -6.14
CA TYR A 47 7.02 -24.00 -6.48
C TYR A 47 7.12 -22.57 -7.05
N PHE A 48 6.16 -22.18 -7.88
CA PHE A 48 6.18 -20.93 -8.66
C PHE A 48 4.82 -20.22 -8.60
N CYS A 49 4.79 -18.93 -8.94
CA CYS A 49 3.55 -18.13 -8.97
C CYS A 49 2.69 -18.42 -10.22
N CYS A 50 3.32 -18.79 -11.35
CA CYS A 50 2.65 -19.00 -12.63
C CYS A 50 3.36 -20.04 -13.51
N LYS A 51 2.72 -20.42 -14.63
CA LYS A 51 3.27 -21.38 -15.61
C LYS A 51 4.53 -20.84 -16.31
N ASP A 52 4.60 -19.54 -16.54
CA ASP A 52 5.72 -18.93 -17.27
C ASP A 52 7.00 -18.96 -16.44
N CYS A 53 6.90 -18.74 -15.13
CA CYS A 53 8.01 -18.92 -14.20
C CYS A 53 8.57 -20.36 -14.21
N VAL A 54 7.71 -21.37 -14.36
CA VAL A 54 8.17 -22.77 -14.52
C VAL A 54 8.98 -22.93 -15.81
N SER A 55 8.52 -22.34 -16.91
CA SER A 55 9.20 -22.38 -18.20
C SER A 55 10.57 -21.68 -18.14
N ILE A 56 10.61 -20.46 -17.59
CA ILE A 56 11.83 -19.67 -17.39
C ILE A 56 12.84 -20.45 -16.56
N PHE A 57 12.40 -21.01 -15.44
CA PHE A 57 13.26 -21.78 -14.54
C PHE A 57 13.80 -23.06 -15.21
N ASN A 58 12.97 -23.80 -15.93
CA ASN A 58 13.39 -25.03 -16.61
C ASN A 58 14.39 -24.75 -17.75
N ASN A 59 14.23 -23.61 -18.43
CA ASN A 59 15.13 -23.21 -19.51
C ASN A 59 16.50 -22.76 -18.99
N ASN A 60 16.56 -22.06 -17.85
CA ASN A 60 17.83 -21.67 -17.24
C ASN A 60 17.72 -21.54 -15.70
N PRO A 61 18.01 -22.61 -14.94
CA PRO A 61 17.85 -22.62 -13.48
C PRO A 61 19.02 -21.98 -12.73
N LYS A 62 20.21 -21.86 -13.36
CA LYS A 62 21.45 -21.35 -12.74
C LYS A 62 21.33 -19.97 -12.06
N PRO A 63 20.68 -18.94 -12.64
CA PRO A 63 20.57 -17.63 -11.99
C PRO A 63 19.74 -17.63 -10.70
N TYR A 64 18.85 -18.62 -10.52
CA TYR A 64 17.91 -18.66 -9.38
C TYR A 64 18.42 -19.50 -8.19
N LEU A 65 19.63 -20.08 -8.30
CA LEU A 65 20.19 -20.97 -7.28
C LEU A 65 20.46 -20.27 -5.94
N LYS A 66 20.84 -19.00 -5.97
CA LYS A 66 21.10 -18.20 -4.76
C LYS A 66 19.82 -18.01 -3.94
N THR A 67 18.74 -17.60 -4.61
CA THR A 67 17.41 -17.46 -4.03
C THR A 67 16.93 -18.78 -3.40
N ILE A 68 17.16 -19.90 -4.08
CA ILE A 68 16.82 -21.24 -3.56
C ILE A 68 17.65 -21.59 -2.30
N SER A 69 18.95 -21.27 -2.28
CA SER A 69 19.83 -21.55 -1.14
C SER A 69 19.49 -20.74 0.12
N GLU A 70 19.04 -19.49 -0.04
CA GLU A 70 18.59 -18.63 1.06
C GLU A 70 17.34 -19.20 1.75
N PHE A 71 16.37 -19.72 0.97
CA PHE A 71 15.20 -20.41 1.54
C PHE A 71 15.56 -21.69 2.30
N THR A 72 16.64 -22.37 1.90
CA THR A 72 17.08 -23.60 2.54
C THR A 72 17.77 -23.33 3.88
N ASN A 73 18.48 -22.21 4.01
CA ASN A 73 19.17 -21.78 5.24
C ASN A 73 18.24 -21.16 6.29
N ILE A 74 17.15 -20.50 5.91
CA ILE A 74 16.17 -19.98 6.88
C ILE A 74 15.57 -21.14 7.71
N LYS A 75 15.35 -22.29 7.06
CA LYS A 75 14.84 -23.52 7.68
C LYS A 75 15.78 -24.11 8.75
N SER A 76 17.10 -23.92 8.62
CA SER A 76 18.07 -24.39 9.62
C SER A 76 18.22 -23.42 10.81
N SER A 77 17.84 -22.16 10.65
CA SER A 77 17.84 -21.16 11.72
C SER A 77 16.62 -21.27 12.65
N GLU A 78 15.45 -21.68 12.14
CA GLU A 78 14.24 -21.93 12.94
C GLU A 78 14.37 -23.19 13.81
N THR A 79 15.26 -24.13 13.46
CA THR A 79 15.46 -25.39 14.21
C THR A 79 16.33 -25.27 15.47
N ASN A 80 16.87 -24.10 15.81
CA ASN A 80 17.74 -23.89 16.98
C ASN A 80 17.02 -23.40 18.26
N LYS A 81 15.70 -23.22 18.24
CA LYS A 81 14.93 -22.90 19.45
C LYS A 81 14.68 -24.16 20.28
N SER A 82 14.82 -24.06 21.60
CA SER A 82 14.47 -25.18 22.50
C SER A 82 12.98 -25.52 22.34
N ALA A 83 12.62 -26.80 22.48
CA ALA A 83 11.23 -27.24 22.33
C ALA A 83 10.26 -26.47 23.26
N LEU A 84 10.73 -26.12 24.46
CA LEU A 84 9.97 -25.31 25.43
C LEU A 84 9.75 -23.87 24.95
N GLN A 85 10.75 -23.24 24.35
CA GLN A 85 10.63 -21.88 23.82
C GLN A 85 9.64 -21.84 22.66
N ASN A 86 9.67 -22.84 21.78
CA ASN A 86 8.73 -22.95 20.66
C ASN A 86 7.30 -23.17 21.13
N ILE A 87 7.09 -24.02 22.15
CA ILE A 87 5.77 -24.24 22.74
C ILE A 87 5.26 -22.95 23.39
N PHE A 88 6.11 -22.22 24.11
CA PHE A 88 5.74 -20.97 24.76
C PHE A 88 5.39 -19.88 23.74
N ASP A 89 6.26 -19.63 22.76
CA ASP A 89 6.03 -18.63 21.70
C ASP A 89 4.74 -18.96 20.93
N HIS A 90 4.50 -20.23 20.63
CA HIS A 90 3.31 -20.65 19.91
C HIS A 90 2.05 -20.51 20.78
N ALA A 91 2.08 -20.88 22.05
CA ALA A 91 0.96 -20.70 22.96
C ALA A 91 0.65 -19.21 23.20
N TRP A 92 1.68 -18.39 23.38
CA TRP A 92 1.59 -16.96 23.60
C TRP A 92 1.02 -16.24 22.37
N ASN A 93 1.59 -16.48 21.19
CA ASN A 93 1.11 -15.86 19.96
C ASN A 93 -0.30 -16.34 19.60
N THR A 94 -0.63 -17.63 19.81
CA THR A 94 -2.00 -18.13 19.58
C THR A 94 -3.00 -17.52 20.56
N ALA A 95 -2.66 -17.37 21.84
CA ALA A 95 -3.55 -16.78 22.85
C ALA A 95 -3.85 -15.30 22.60
N PHE A 96 -2.90 -14.55 22.03
CA PHE A 96 -3.04 -13.12 21.73
C PHE A 96 -3.46 -12.80 20.28
N SER A 97 -3.42 -13.77 19.36
CA SER A 97 -3.99 -13.62 18.01
C SER A 97 -5.52 -13.54 18.03
N PHE A 98 -6.14 -13.95 19.14
CA PHE A 98 -7.59 -13.93 19.34
C PHE A 98 -7.92 -13.23 20.66
N PRO A 99 -8.17 -11.91 20.66
CA PRO A 99 -8.33 -11.12 21.89
C PRO A 99 -9.40 -11.68 22.84
N GLY A 100 -10.43 -12.35 22.35
CA GLY A 100 -11.43 -12.99 23.22
C GLY A 100 -10.90 -14.18 24.03
N ILE A 101 -9.98 -14.99 23.48
CA ILE A 101 -9.42 -16.15 24.19
C ILE A 101 -8.62 -15.67 25.41
N SER A 102 -7.94 -14.53 25.29
CA SER A 102 -7.25 -13.90 26.41
C SER A 102 -8.21 -13.43 27.52
N VAL A 103 -9.39 -12.91 27.15
CA VAL A 103 -10.46 -12.52 28.09
C VAL A 103 -11.08 -13.74 28.76
N LEU A 104 -11.29 -14.83 28.02
CA LEU A 104 -11.76 -16.11 28.55
C LEU A 104 -10.75 -16.72 29.53
N PHE A 105 -9.47 -16.69 29.19
CA PHE A 105 -8.42 -17.27 30.03
C PHE A 105 -8.23 -16.46 31.32
N THR A 106 -8.21 -15.13 31.22
CA THR A 106 -8.12 -14.23 32.39
C THR A 106 -9.36 -14.32 33.27
N SER A 107 -10.57 -14.34 32.70
CA SER A 107 -11.81 -14.52 33.47
C SER A 107 -11.87 -15.90 34.15
N TYR A 108 -11.41 -16.96 33.48
CA TYR A 108 -11.31 -18.29 34.07
C TYR A 108 -10.32 -18.35 35.24
N ILE A 109 -9.14 -17.74 35.10
CA ILE A 109 -8.15 -17.63 36.19
C ILE A 109 -8.73 -16.86 37.38
N VAL A 110 -9.39 -15.73 37.13
CA VAL A 110 -10.01 -14.90 38.19
C VAL A 110 -11.11 -15.68 38.92
N ILE A 111 -11.95 -16.44 38.20
CA ILE A 111 -12.99 -17.30 38.80
C ILE A 111 -12.37 -18.44 39.62
N LEU A 112 -11.28 -19.05 39.12
CA LEU A 112 -10.55 -20.10 39.82
C LEU A 112 -9.92 -19.57 41.13
N LEU A 113 -9.28 -18.40 41.07
CA LEU A 113 -8.70 -17.73 42.22
C LEU A 113 -9.78 -17.32 43.24
N MET A 114 -10.92 -16.80 42.79
CA MET A 114 -12.06 -16.51 43.66
C MET A 114 -12.58 -17.77 44.36
N ARG A 115 -12.67 -18.91 43.66
CA ARG A 115 -13.07 -20.19 44.28
C ARG A 115 -12.06 -20.68 45.32
N VAL A 116 -10.76 -20.56 45.05
CA VAL A 116 -9.71 -20.92 46.02
C VAL A 116 -9.79 -20.02 47.25
N ALA A 117 -9.96 -18.71 47.07
CA ALA A 117 -10.12 -17.76 48.17
C ALA A 117 -11.38 -18.05 49.02
N LEU A 118 -12.50 -18.39 48.38
CA LEU A 118 -13.74 -18.77 49.08
C LEU A 118 -13.61 -20.07 49.88
N LEU A 119 -12.78 -21.02 49.43
CA LEU A 119 -12.47 -22.24 50.19
C LEU A 119 -11.55 -21.98 51.38
N GLN A 120 -10.63 -21.02 51.27
CA GLN A 120 -9.67 -20.67 52.32
C GLN A 120 -10.25 -19.73 53.39
N PHE A 121 -11.28 -18.92 53.08
CA PHE A 121 -11.85 -17.91 53.98
C PHE A 121 -13.40 -17.96 54.07
N PRO A 122 -13.97 -18.98 54.75
CA PRO A 122 -15.41 -19.28 54.72
C PRO A 122 -16.33 -18.27 55.45
N ASN A 123 -15.80 -17.35 56.26
CA ASN A 123 -16.60 -16.49 57.17
C ASN A 123 -16.86 -15.05 56.67
N THR A 124 -16.67 -14.74 55.40
CA THR A 124 -16.91 -13.38 54.86
C THR A 124 -18.33 -13.24 54.30
N SER A 125 -19.21 -12.54 55.03
CA SER A 125 -20.66 -12.47 54.74
C SER A 125 -21.03 -11.68 53.48
N PHE A 126 -20.17 -10.75 53.03
CA PHE A 126 -20.49 -9.83 51.94
C PHE A 126 -20.25 -10.40 50.52
N ILE A 127 -19.44 -11.45 50.36
CA ILE A 127 -19.03 -11.98 49.04
C ILE A 127 -19.88 -13.20 48.62
N SER A 128 -20.66 -13.78 49.53
CA SER A 128 -21.06 -15.19 49.43
C SER A 128 -22.11 -15.53 48.36
N THR A 129 -23.13 -14.71 48.11
CA THR A 129 -24.25 -15.10 47.21
C THR A 129 -23.96 -14.80 45.74
N PHE A 130 -23.42 -13.61 45.45
CA PHE A 130 -23.07 -13.20 44.09
C PHE A 130 -21.88 -14.02 43.57
N ALA A 131 -20.84 -14.21 44.39
CA ALA A 131 -19.68 -15.01 43.99
C ALA A 131 -20.01 -16.51 43.86
N ARG A 132 -20.92 -17.07 44.66
CA ARG A 132 -21.41 -18.45 44.48
C ARG A 132 -22.21 -18.63 43.19
N THR A 133 -23.05 -17.65 42.87
CA THR A 133 -23.87 -17.69 41.64
C THR A 133 -22.96 -17.58 40.41
N LEU A 134 -22.05 -16.60 40.40
CA LEU A 134 -21.14 -16.37 39.28
C LEU A 134 -20.11 -17.49 39.10
N SER A 135 -19.65 -18.10 40.20
CA SER A 135 -18.78 -19.27 40.15
C SER A 135 -19.55 -20.59 39.96
N SER A 136 -20.86 -20.59 39.76
CA SER A 136 -21.60 -21.83 39.48
C SER A 136 -21.18 -22.42 38.12
N PHE A 137 -21.20 -23.75 37.99
CA PHE A 137 -20.79 -24.41 36.74
C PHE A 137 -21.65 -23.96 35.54
N ARG A 138 -22.96 -23.73 35.75
CA ARG A 138 -23.87 -23.21 34.72
C ARG A 138 -23.54 -21.79 34.30
N SER A 139 -23.21 -20.91 35.25
CA SER A 139 -22.84 -19.52 34.96
C SER A 139 -21.51 -19.44 34.21
N ILE A 140 -20.54 -20.29 34.57
CA ILE A 140 -19.26 -20.42 33.84
C ILE A 140 -19.52 -20.91 32.42
N GLN A 141 -20.32 -21.98 32.25
CA GLN A 141 -20.67 -22.50 30.93
C GLN A 141 -21.36 -21.45 30.05
N LEU A 142 -22.30 -20.68 30.60
CA LEU A 142 -22.99 -19.62 29.87
C LEU A 142 -22.04 -18.48 29.49
N LEU A 143 -21.16 -18.05 30.40
CA LEU A 143 -20.17 -17.02 30.13
C LEU A 143 -19.19 -17.47 29.04
N THR A 144 -18.70 -18.72 29.13
CA THR A 144 -17.83 -19.30 28.10
C THR A 144 -18.52 -19.35 26.75
N LEU A 145 -19.78 -19.80 26.70
CA LEU A 145 -20.56 -19.81 25.47
C LEU A 145 -20.73 -18.40 24.90
N CYS A 146 -21.10 -17.42 25.73
CA CYS A 146 -21.27 -16.03 25.30
C CYS A 146 -19.97 -15.44 24.72
N CYS A 147 -18.83 -15.63 25.40
CA CYS A 147 -17.55 -15.16 24.91
C CYS A 147 -17.13 -15.84 23.60
N LEU A 148 -17.29 -17.17 23.49
CA LEU A 148 -17.03 -17.89 22.24
C LEU A 148 -17.92 -17.38 21.10
N THR A 149 -19.20 -17.11 21.36
CA THR A 149 -20.09 -16.53 20.34
C THR A 149 -19.68 -15.12 19.94
N ALA A 150 -19.24 -14.28 20.89
CA ALA A 150 -18.75 -12.94 20.62
C ALA A 150 -17.45 -12.97 19.82
N GLU A 151 -16.57 -13.94 20.08
CA GLU A 151 -15.34 -14.16 19.31
C GLU A 151 -15.62 -14.58 17.87
N VAL A 152 -16.50 -15.57 17.67
CA VAL A 152 -16.89 -16.00 16.33
C VAL A 152 -17.49 -14.84 15.55
N LEU A 153 -18.33 -14.03 16.21
CA LEU A 153 -18.92 -12.83 15.60
C LEU A 153 -17.85 -11.78 15.27
N HIS A 154 -16.93 -11.50 16.19
CA HIS A 154 -15.84 -10.54 15.96
C HIS A 154 -14.92 -11.01 14.83
N ALA A 155 -14.50 -12.27 14.81
CA ALA A 155 -13.68 -12.84 13.76
C ALA A 155 -14.37 -12.77 12.40
N HIS A 156 -15.66 -13.11 12.34
CA HIS A 156 -16.44 -13.01 11.11
C HIS A 156 -16.60 -11.56 10.62
N LEU A 157 -16.85 -10.61 11.53
CA LEU A 157 -16.94 -9.18 11.20
C LEU A 157 -15.58 -8.65 10.70
N SER A 158 -14.49 -8.92 11.42
CA SER A 158 -13.15 -8.50 11.04
C SER A 158 -12.74 -9.10 9.69
N TYR A 159 -13.01 -10.39 9.45
CA TYR A 159 -12.77 -11.02 8.16
C TYR A 159 -13.61 -10.40 7.04
N SER A 160 -14.88 -10.10 7.31
CA SER A 160 -15.75 -9.45 6.32
C SER A 160 -15.28 -8.04 5.97
N ILE A 161 -14.81 -7.27 6.95
CA ILE A 161 -14.23 -5.93 6.74
C ILE A 161 -12.93 -6.04 5.93
N ASP A 162 -12.01 -6.91 6.34
CA ASP A 162 -10.73 -7.11 5.64
C ASP A 162 -10.91 -7.56 4.19
N SER A 163 -11.86 -8.49 3.95
CA SER A 163 -12.25 -8.93 2.61
C SER A 163 -12.73 -7.76 1.74
N LYS A 164 -13.61 -6.89 2.28
CA LYS A 164 -14.10 -5.71 1.57
C LYS A 164 -13.00 -4.69 1.29
N ASP A 165 -12.13 -4.44 2.26
CA ASP A 165 -11.01 -3.51 2.10
C ASP A 165 -10.01 -4.03 1.05
N LYS A 166 -9.76 -5.34 1.02
CA LYS A 166 -8.92 -5.98 -0.01
C LYS A 166 -9.56 -5.92 -1.40
N GLU A 167 -10.87 -6.09 -1.51
CA GLU A 167 -11.59 -5.90 -2.78
C GLU A 167 -11.48 -4.45 -3.25
N LEU A 168 -11.69 -3.49 -2.35
CA LEU A 168 -11.57 -2.07 -2.62
C LEU A 168 -10.14 -1.68 -3.01
N GLU A 169 -9.13 -2.22 -2.35
CA GLU A 169 -7.72 -2.06 -2.72
C GLU A 169 -7.41 -2.63 -4.10
N ASN A 170 -7.97 -3.78 -4.47
CA ASN A 170 -7.80 -4.30 -5.81
C ASN A 170 -8.45 -3.39 -6.87
N LYS A 171 -9.59 -2.76 -6.53
CA LYS A 171 -10.23 -1.73 -7.37
C LYS A 171 -9.42 -0.41 -7.39
N LEU A 172 -8.70 -0.12 -6.30
CA LEU A 172 -7.80 1.02 -6.10
C LEU A 172 -6.33 0.59 -6.23
N HIS A 173 -5.87 0.29 -7.44
CA HIS A 173 -4.46 0.12 -7.79
C HIS A 173 -3.54 -0.44 -6.68
N SER A 174 -3.72 -1.72 -6.32
CA SER A 174 -3.04 -2.38 -5.21
C SER A 174 -1.50 -2.23 -5.18
N THR A 175 -0.83 -2.08 -6.32
CA THR A 175 0.64 -1.94 -6.34
C THR A 175 1.13 -0.64 -5.69
N THR A 176 0.32 0.42 -5.66
CA THR A 176 0.69 1.69 -5.00
C THR A 176 1.01 1.47 -3.53
N PHE A 177 0.13 0.78 -2.82
CA PHE A 177 0.29 0.57 -1.38
C PHE A 177 1.30 -0.54 -1.07
N LEU A 178 1.36 -1.58 -1.91
CA LEU A 178 2.31 -2.67 -1.75
C LEU A 178 3.77 -2.23 -1.95
N GLU A 179 4.04 -1.36 -2.93
CA GLU A 179 5.43 -0.99 -3.29
C GLU A 179 5.98 0.19 -2.49
N TYR A 180 5.12 1.14 -2.07
CA TYR A 180 5.55 2.40 -1.45
C TYR A 180 5.23 2.52 0.05
N GLY A 181 4.48 1.57 0.62
CA GLY A 181 4.15 1.53 2.05
C GLY A 181 3.16 2.61 2.51
N GLU A 182 3.03 2.76 3.83
CA GLU A 182 2.17 3.79 4.46
C GLU A 182 2.98 4.58 5.51
N PRO A 183 3.17 5.92 5.35
CA PRO A 183 2.73 6.74 4.23
C PRO A 183 3.52 6.46 2.95
N LEU A 184 2.92 6.78 1.80
CA LEU A 184 3.56 6.63 0.49
C LEU A 184 4.70 7.65 0.35
N ILE A 185 5.94 7.18 0.19
CA ILE A 185 7.14 8.03 0.11
C ILE A 185 7.80 7.87 -1.27
N PRO A 186 7.98 8.95 -2.05
CA PRO A 186 8.69 8.88 -3.32
C PRO A 186 10.21 8.73 -3.12
N SER A 187 10.86 7.98 -4.01
CA SER A 187 12.32 7.90 -4.05
C SER A 187 12.94 9.28 -4.26
N ARG A 188 13.94 9.63 -3.44
CA ARG A 188 14.70 10.88 -3.60
C ARG A 188 15.74 10.73 -4.73
N PRO A 189 15.74 11.60 -5.75
CA PRO A 189 16.74 11.55 -6.81
C PRO A 189 18.17 11.79 -6.28
N LYS A 190 19.17 11.11 -6.87
CA LYS A 190 20.59 11.28 -6.51
C LYS A 190 21.16 12.55 -7.17
N ARG A 191 20.78 13.72 -6.65
CA ARG A 191 21.26 15.04 -7.09
C ARG A 191 21.45 15.99 -5.91
N GLU A 192 22.03 17.14 -6.21
CA GLU A 192 22.06 18.27 -5.29
C GLU A 192 20.63 18.79 -4.97
N PRO A 193 20.42 19.35 -3.77
CA PRO A 193 19.17 20.01 -3.41
C PRO A 193 18.76 21.07 -4.45
N SER A 194 17.46 21.16 -4.70
CA SER A 194 16.92 22.20 -5.57
C SER A 194 15.51 22.58 -5.15
N LEU A 195 15.20 23.87 -5.23
CA LEU A 195 13.84 24.41 -5.07
C LEU A 195 13.04 24.38 -6.38
N GLN A 196 13.69 24.08 -7.50
CA GLN A 196 13.09 24.07 -8.82
C GLN A 196 13.54 22.84 -9.60
N SER A 197 12.64 22.18 -10.31
CA SER A 197 12.97 21.00 -11.10
C SER A 197 12.02 20.81 -12.26
N LYS A 198 12.57 20.31 -13.38
CA LYS A 198 11.79 19.80 -14.50
C LYS A 198 11.89 18.28 -14.53
N PHE A 199 10.76 17.61 -14.68
CA PHE A 199 10.66 16.17 -14.90
C PHE A 199 9.94 15.87 -16.19
N TYR A 200 10.37 14.82 -16.88
CA TYR A 200 9.78 14.28 -18.10
C TYR A 200 9.12 12.96 -17.77
N ARG A 201 7.85 12.82 -18.14
CA ARG A 201 7.08 11.59 -18.01
C ARG A 201 7.03 10.89 -19.36
N GLY A 202 7.57 9.68 -19.44
CA GLY A 202 7.51 8.85 -20.64
C GLY A 202 6.20 8.12 -20.80
N ASN A 203 5.95 7.59 -21.99
CA ASN A 203 4.75 6.80 -22.25
C ASN A 203 4.81 5.45 -21.49
N ASP A 204 3.65 4.99 -21.03
CA ASP A 204 3.53 3.76 -20.23
C ASP A 204 3.40 2.51 -21.10
N GLU A 205 3.12 2.70 -22.39
CA GLU A 205 2.92 1.61 -23.35
C GLU A 205 4.20 1.37 -24.16
N ARG A 206 4.53 0.09 -24.40
CA ARG A 206 5.65 -0.35 -25.25
C ARG A 206 5.11 -1.20 -26.39
N ASN A 207 5.29 -0.71 -27.62
CA ASN A 207 4.81 -1.39 -28.82
C ASN A 207 5.60 -0.92 -30.04
N PRO A 208 6.07 -1.83 -30.93
CA PRO A 208 6.79 -1.44 -32.15
C PRO A 208 6.02 -0.50 -33.08
N ASN A 209 4.69 -0.47 -33.00
CA ASN A 209 3.83 0.42 -33.80
C ASN A 209 3.70 1.82 -33.20
N LEU A 210 4.23 2.06 -32.00
CA LEU A 210 4.32 3.39 -31.40
C LEU A 210 5.63 4.06 -31.82
N TYR A 211 5.64 5.39 -31.84
CA TYR A 211 6.87 6.16 -32.08
C TYR A 211 7.98 5.71 -31.13
N ASN A 212 9.17 5.44 -31.68
CA ASN A 212 10.33 4.93 -30.95
C ASN A 212 10.00 3.70 -30.04
N GLY A 213 9.13 2.80 -30.52
CA GLY A 213 8.71 1.62 -29.77
C GLY A 213 7.89 1.93 -28.50
N GLY A 214 7.43 3.17 -28.34
CA GLY A 214 6.79 3.65 -27.11
C GLY A 214 7.71 4.49 -26.21
N ASN A 215 9.00 4.63 -26.51
CA ASN A 215 9.91 5.44 -25.70
C ASN A 215 9.89 6.91 -26.15
N TYR A 216 8.92 7.67 -25.63
CA TYR A 216 8.82 9.12 -25.83
C TYR A 216 8.13 9.81 -24.65
N ARG A 217 8.38 11.11 -24.48
CA ARG A 217 7.73 11.94 -23.45
C ARG A 217 6.27 12.21 -23.81
N THR A 218 5.44 12.16 -22.79
CA THR A 218 3.99 12.42 -22.89
C THR A 218 3.57 13.61 -22.03
N ALA A 219 4.31 13.90 -20.97
CA ALA A 219 4.11 15.07 -20.15
C ALA A 219 5.44 15.64 -19.62
N GLU A 220 5.43 16.93 -19.30
CA GLU A 220 6.50 17.60 -18.56
C GLU A 220 5.92 18.19 -17.28
N PHE A 221 6.63 18.04 -16.17
CA PHE A 221 6.30 18.62 -14.88
C PHE A 221 7.35 19.67 -14.55
N TYR A 222 6.91 20.90 -14.32
CA TYR A 222 7.72 21.98 -13.80
C TYR A 222 7.30 22.22 -12.36
N ILE A 223 8.23 22.06 -11.44
CA ILE A 223 7.98 22.15 -10.00
C ILE A 223 8.84 23.28 -9.47
N ASP A 224 8.23 24.20 -8.73
CA ASP A 224 8.93 25.21 -7.98
C ASP A 224 8.22 25.59 -6.68
N LEU A 225 8.91 26.38 -5.86
CA LEU A 225 8.28 27.12 -4.78
C LEU A 225 7.84 28.49 -5.30
N CYS A 226 6.66 28.94 -4.88
CA CYS A 226 6.18 30.28 -5.18
C CYS A 226 5.49 30.92 -3.98
N ASN A 227 5.33 32.25 -4.04
CA ASN A 227 4.56 33.01 -3.06
C ASN A 227 3.07 33.14 -3.49
N ASN A 228 2.25 33.78 -2.67
CA ASN A 228 0.82 33.99 -2.97
C ASN A 228 0.58 34.81 -4.25
N GLU A 229 1.54 35.65 -4.66
CA GLU A 229 1.48 36.40 -5.93
C GLU A 229 1.90 35.55 -7.14
N GLY A 230 2.33 34.30 -6.94
CA GLY A 230 2.80 33.40 -7.99
C GLY A 230 4.25 33.66 -8.45
N ARG A 231 5.01 34.47 -7.72
CA ARG A 231 6.44 34.70 -8.01
C ARG A 231 7.27 33.54 -7.44
N SER A 232 8.20 33.04 -8.25
CA SER A 232 9.10 31.96 -7.83
C SER A 232 9.97 32.38 -6.64
N VAL A 233 10.22 31.42 -5.76
CA VAL A 233 11.04 31.58 -4.55
C VAL A 233 12.37 30.88 -4.76
N ASN A 234 13.45 31.61 -4.50
CA ASN A 234 14.84 31.14 -4.55
C ASN A 234 15.42 31.09 -3.13
N TYR A 235 16.63 30.56 -2.96
CA TYR A 235 17.28 30.43 -1.65
C TYR A 235 17.50 31.77 -0.94
N ASP A 236 17.76 32.84 -1.69
CA ASP A 236 17.96 34.22 -1.23
C ASP A 236 16.65 35.00 -1.02
N SER A 237 15.52 34.43 -1.41
CA SER A 237 14.22 35.08 -1.28
C SER A 237 13.79 35.13 0.18
N ARG A 238 13.15 36.24 0.56
CA ARG A 238 12.51 36.34 1.88
C ARG A 238 11.26 35.46 1.90
N VAL A 239 11.23 34.49 2.82
CA VAL A 239 10.14 33.52 2.96
C VAL A 239 9.43 33.68 4.30
N SER A 240 8.13 33.42 4.27
CA SER A 240 7.28 33.21 5.44
C SER A 240 6.41 31.98 5.15
N ALA A 241 6.17 31.14 6.15
CA ALA A 241 5.43 29.90 6.01
C ALA A 241 4.01 30.12 5.46
N ASP A 242 3.36 31.20 5.88
CA ASP A 242 1.99 31.58 5.50
C ASP A 242 1.88 32.02 4.03
N ASN A 243 3.02 32.30 3.39
CA ASN A 243 3.12 32.83 2.03
C ASN A 243 3.95 31.92 1.12
N LEU A 244 4.02 30.61 1.42
CA LEU A 244 4.80 29.65 0.65
C LEU A 244 3.94 28.51 0.11
N PHE A 245 4.09 28.25 -1.18
CA PHE A 245 3.34 27.25 -1.93
C PHE A 245 4.28 26.38 -2.74
N ILE A 246 3.95 25.11 -2.91
CA ILE A 246 4.47 24.32 -4.04
C ILE A 246 3.59 24.63 -5.24
N ARG A 247 4.21 25.03 -6.35
CA ARG A 247 3.56 25.11 -7.64
C ARG A 247 4.05 23.99 -8.54
N VAL A 248 3.11 23.37 -9.23
CA VAL A 248 3.42 22.39 -10.28
C VAL A 248 2.64 22.74 -11.53
N VAL A 249 3.35 22.89 -12.63
CA VAL A 249 2.78 23.05 -13.98
C VAL A 249 3.03 21.76 -14.74
N ILE A 250 1.96 21.19 -15.30
CA ILE A 250 1.96 19.93 -16.04
C ILE A 250 1.59 20.23 -17.49
N ASN A 251 2.52 20.01 -18.41
CA ASN A 251 2.34 20.27 -19.84
C ASN A 251 2.23 18.96 -20.60
N ARG A 252 1.21 18.83 -21.43
CA ARG A 252 1.09 17.73 -22.40
C ARG A 252 2.15 17.89 -23.48
N SER A 253 2.88 16.81 -23.77
CA SER A 253 3.82 16.80 -24.90
C SER A 253 3.07 16.71 -26.24
N PRO A 254 3.58 17.31 -27.33
CA PRO A 254 2.96 17.23 -28.66
C PRO A 254 2.75 15.78 -29.14
N ASN A 255 1.79 15.57 -30.04
CA ASN A 255 1.53 14.29 -30.70
C ASN A 255 1.27 13.11 -29.75
N THR A 256 0.67 13.38 -28.59
CA THR A 256 0.32 12.36 -27.57
C THR A 256 -1.19 12.23 -27.41
N ALA A 257 -1.63 11.19 -26.69
CA ALA A 257 -3.05 10.94 -26.45
C ALA A 257 -3.74 12.13 -25.78
N GLU A 258 -4.74 12.71 -26.45
CA GLU A 258 -5.55 13.83 -25.95
C GLU A 258 -6.57 13.41 -24.89
N TYR A 259 -6.99 12.14 -24.93
CA TYR A 259 -8.04 11.59 -24.08
C TYR A 259 -7.84 11.92 -22.60
N PHE A 260 -6.63 11.73 -22.07
CA PHE A 260 -6.32 11.94 -20.64
C PHE A 260 -6.28 13.42 -20.20
N TRP A 261 -6.29 14.35 -21.15
CA TRP A 261 -6.11 15.78 -20.90
C TRP A 261 -7.39 16.59 -21.08
N LYS A 262 -8.49 15.92 -21.46
CA LYS A 262 -9.80 16.56 -21.54
C LYS A 262 -10.21 17.10 -20.16
N LYS A 263 -10.91 18.22 -20.17
CA LYS A 263 -11.33 18.94 -18.96
C LYS A 263 -12.10 18.09 -17.95
N ASP A 264 -13.03 17.26 -18.43
CA ASP A 264 -13.79 16.31 -17.61
C ASP A 264 -12.89 15.30 -16.90
N ARG A 265 -11.82 14.85 -17.56
CA ARG A 265 -10.81 13.95 -17.00
C ARG A 265 -9.95 14.65 -15.97
N MET A 266 -9.44 15.85 -16.31
CA MET A 266 -8.58 16.63 -15.43
C MET A 266 -9.31 17.14 -14.18
N ASN A 267 -10.63 17.34 -14.25
CA ASN A 267 -11.50 17.59 -13.08
C ASN A 267 -11.56 16.42 -12.09
N GLY A 268 -11.15 15.22 -12.50
CA GLY A 268 -10.97 14.06 -11.65
C GLY A 268 -9.64 14.06 -10.87
N ILE A 269 -8.70 14.94 -11.24
CA ILE A 269 -7.36 15.01 -10.66
C ILE A 269 -7.30 16.07 -9.56
N TYR A 270 -6.67 15.73 -8.44
CA TYR A 270 -6.57 16.62 -7.28
C TYR A 270 -5.29 16.38 -6.49
N VAL A 271 -4.95 17.33 -5.63
CA VAL A 271 -3.77 17.29 -4.76
C VAL A 271 -4.20 17.31 -3.31
N THR A 272 -3.59 16.49 -2.46
CA THR A 272 -3.87 16.42 -1.02
C THR A 272 -2.61 16.04 -0.24
N LYS A 273 -2.53 16.40 1.03
CA LYS A 273 -1.54 15.86 1.97
C LYS A 273 -1.93 14.51 2.56
N ASN A 274 -3.17 14.06 2.34
CA ASN A 274 -3.68 12.85 2.95
C ASN A 274 -3.11 11.60 2.26
N SER A 275 -2.64 10.62 3.05
CA SER A 275 -1.94 9.41 2.57
C SER A 275 -2.64 8.08 2.86
N GLY A 276 -3.74 8.09 3.62
CA GLY A 276 -4.63 6.93 3.80
C GLY A 276 -5.13 6.25 2.52
N LYS A 277 -5.48 4.98 2.67
CA LYS A 277 -5.67 4.06 1.54
C LYS A 277 -6.94 4.30 0.72
N PHE A 278 -7.98 4.82 1.36
CA PHE A 278 -9.35 4.87 0.82
C PHE A 278 -9.96 6.27 0.81
N HIS A 279 -9.11 7.31 0.67
CA HIS A 279 -9.53 8.71 0.59
C HIS A 279 -10.74 8.91 -0.28
N TRP A 280 -11.73 9.67 0.19
CA TRP A 280 -13.05 9.91 -0.42
C TRP A 280 -14.16 8.88 -0.19
N THR A 281 -13.89 7.70 0.36
CA THR A 281 -14.97 6.80 0.84
C THR A 281 -15.16 6.90 2.33
N LYS A 282 -14.08 6.70 3.10
CA LYS A 282 -14.07 6.77 4.56
C LYS A 282 -13.64 8.17 5.04
N ASP A 283 -12.66 8.74 4.34
CA ASP A 283 -12.02 10.00 4.74
C ASP A 283 -12.48 11.14 3.83
N LYS A 284 -13.25 12.08 4.39
CA LYS A 284 -13.61 13.33 3.69
C LYS A 284 -12.34 14.16 3.52
N ILE A 285 -11.89 14.34 2.27
CA ILE A 285 -10.71 15.16 1.97
C ILE A 285 -11.13 16.63 1.97
N THR A 286 -10.64 17.38 2.94
CA THR A 286 -10.95 18.80 3.13
C THR A 286 -9.86 19.72 2.59
N ASP A 287 -8.67 19.19 2.32
CA ASP A 287 -7.49 19.92 1.87
C ASP A 287 -7.24 19.75 0.36
N SER A 288 -8.22 19.23 -0.39
CA SER A 288 -8.03 18.94 -1.81
C SER A 288 -7.88 20.23 -2.62
N VAL A 289 -6.82 20.32 -3.41
CA VAL A 289 -6.59 21.38 -4.40
C VAL A 289 -6.82 20.80 -5.79
N GLN A 290 -7.67 21.44 -6.60
CA GLN A 290 -7.90 21.05 -7.99
C GLN A 290 -6.85 21.68 -8.92
N LEU A 291 -6.62 21.05 -10.06
CA LEU A 291 -5.79 21.63 -11.11
C LEU A 291 -6.61 22.67 -11.89
N ILE A 292 -5.94 23.74 -12.29
CA ILE A 292 -6.52 24.83 -13.08
C ILE A 292 -5.86 24.80 -14.47
N GLU A 293 -6.70 24.87 -15.49
CA GLU A 293 -6.27 25.01 -16.88
C GLU A 293 -5.57 26.36 -17.08
N THR A 294 -4.39 26.35 -17.69
CA THR A 294 -3.65 27.58 -18.04
C THR A 294 -4.13 28.12 -19.39
N GLU A 295 -3.54 29.23 -19.87
CA GLU A 295 -3.91 29.86 -21.15
C GLU A 295 -3.82 28.92 -22.37
N ASN A 296 -3.06 27.83 -22.27
CA ASN A 296 -2.98 26.78 -23.27
C ASN A 296 -3.76 25.54 -22.76
N GLU A 297 -4.79 25.09 -23.48
CA GLU A 297 -5.65 23.90 -23.16
C GLU A 297 -4.87 22.55 -23.02
N THR A 298 -3.56 22.60 -23.09
CA THR A 298 -2.62 21.48 -22.93
C THR A 298 -1.79 21.57 -21.64
N SER A 299 -2.01 22.57 -20.81
CA SER A 299 -1.23 22.84 -19.61
C SER A 299 -2.11 23.14 -18.41
N TRP A 300 -1.75 22.52 -17.29
CA TRP A 300 -2.51 22.53 -16.04
C TRP A 300 -1.60 22.87 -14.86
N GLU A 301 -2.08 23.69 -13.93
CA GLU A 301 -1.33 24.15 -12.77
C GLU A 301 -2.08 23.83 -11.47
N PHE A 302 -1.34 23.53 -10.40
CA PHE A 302 -1.86 23.68 -9.04
C PHE A 302 -0.86 24.42 -8.16
N ARG A 303 -1.37 25.06 -7.10
CA ARG A 303 -0.59 25.63 -6.01
C ARG A 303 -1.08 25.08 -4.68
N TYR A 304 -0.22 24.36 -3.97
CA TYR A 304 -0.58 23.78 -2.67
C TYR A 304 0.07 24.58 -1.53
N PRO A 305 -0.73 25.12 -0.57
CA PRO A 305 -0.20 25.92 0.53
C PRO A 305 0.59 25.08 1.53
N LEU A 306 1.78 25.57 1.94
CA LEU A 306 2.66 24.83 2.85
C LEU A 306 2.47 25.16 4.33
N ILE A 307 1.56 26.08 4.66
CA ILE A 307 1.32 26.56 6.03
C ILE A 307 1.11 25.42 7.04
N ASN A 308 0.40 24.36 6.64
CA ASN A 308 0.06 23.24 7.50
C ASN A 308 1.21 22.23 7.72
N PHE A 309 2.40 22.49 7.16
CA PHE A 309 3.60 21.68 7.32
C PHE A 309 4.72 22.40 8.08
N HIS A 310 4.44 23.62 8.52
CA HIS A 310 5.40 24.43 9.24
C HIS A 310 5.49 23.98 10.70
N ALA A 311 6.71 23.68 11.14
CA ALA A 311 7.07 23.41 12.52
C ALA A 311 8.40 24.08 12.83
N GLU A 312 8.38 25.05 13.75
CA GLU A 312 9.54 25.84 14.17
C GLU A 312 10.23 26.57 13.00
N ASN A 313 11.36 26.03 12.52
CA ASN A 313 12.14 26.56 11.41
C ASN A 313 12.19 25.58 10.22
N HIS A 314 11.29 24.58 10.18
CA HIS A 314 11.21 23.62 9.11
C HIS A 314 9.82 23.61 8.48
N ILE A 315 9.77 23.45 7.15
CA ILE A 315 8.58 23.14 6.39
C ILE A 315 8.86 21.83 5.67
N LYS A 316 8.28 20.74 6.15
CA LYS A 316 8.57 19.39 5.65
C LYS A 316 7.29 18.59 5.50
N GLY A 317 7.15 17.90 4.37
CA GLY A 317 5.96 17.11 4.12
C GLY A 317 5.97 16.42 2.76
N ILE A 318 4.85 15.76 2.49
CA ILE A 318 4.56 15.11 1.22
C ILE A 318 3.14 15.52 0.83
N ILE A 319 2.95 15.87 -0.44
CA ILE A 319 1.64 16.03 -1.06
C ILE A 319 1.53 15.07 -2.24
N TYR A 320 0.31 14.66 -2.54
CA TYR A 320 0.00 13.58 -3.45
C TYR A 320 -0.87 14.09 -4.59
N LEU A 321 -0.47 13.83 -5.83
CA LEU A 321 -1.32 13.99 -7.01
C LEU A 321 -2.12 12.71 -7.21
N CYS A 322 -3.44 12.83 -7.13
CA CYS A 322 -4.35 11.72 -7.11
C CYS A 322 -5.45 11.86 -8.17
N GLU A 323 -6.01 10.73 -8.58
CA GLU A 323 -7.19 10.65 -9.44
C GLU A 323 -8.36 10.06 -8.66
N LYS A 324 -9.54 10.67 -8.77
CA LYS A 324 -10.78 10.11 -8.23
C LYS A 324 -11.15 8.82 -8.98
N ARG A 325 -11.37 7.73 -8.24
CA ARG A 325 -11.76 6.43 -8.78
C ARG A 325 -13.22 6.16 -8.48
N LYS A 326 -13.95 5.71 -9.50
CA LYS A 326 -15.35 5.32 -9.39
C LYS A 326 -15.50 3.81 -9.57
N SER A 327 -16.54 3.23 -9.00
CA SER A 327 -16.99 1.86 -9.31
C SER A 327 -17.68 1.83 -10.67
N ASP A 328 -17.95 0.62 -11.15
CA ASP A 328 -18.75 0.33 -12.36
C ASP A 328 -20.15 0.95 -12.30
N ASN A 329 -20.69 1.17 -11.10
CA ASN A 329 -21.98 1.84 -10.87
C ASN A 329 -21.87 3.37 -10.81
N GLY A 330 -20.67 3.93 -10.94
CA GLY A 330 -20.39 5.36 -10.90
C GLY A 330 -20.11 5.96 -9.51
N ASP A 331 -20.17 5.15 -8.45
CA ASP A 331 -19.94 5.61 -7.07
C ASP A 331 -18.45 5.90 -6.82
N LEU A 332 -18.14 6.98 -6.10
CA LEU A 332 -16.76 7.32 -5.74
C LEU A 332 -16.22 6.29 -4.72
N ILE A 333 -15.24 5.49 -5.14
CA ILE A 333 -14.64 4.42 -4.33
C ILE A 333 -13.28 4.77 -3.76
N GLY A 334 -12.67 5.87 -4.21
CA GLY A 334 -11.53 6.45 -3.54
C GLY A 334 -10.63 7.32 -4.42
N GLY A 335 -9.37 7.45 -4.03
CA GLY A 335 -8.31 8.12 -4.76
C GLY A 335 -7.19 7.19 -5.17
N ARG A 336 -6.82 7.17 -6.46
CA ARG A 336 -5.59 6.51 -6.93
C ARG A 336 -4.44 7.51 -6.91
N PHE A 337 -3.33 7.14 -6.29
CA PHE A 337 -2.13 7.96 -6.25
C PHE A 337 -1.34 7.83 -7.55
N HIS A 338 -0.92 8.96 -8.11
CA HIS A 338 -0.09 9.01 -9.30
C HIS A 338 1.36 9.40 -8.98
N TYR A 339 1.52 10.54 -8.32
CA TYR A 339 2.83 11.10 -7.96
C TYR A 339 2.79 11.65 -6.53
N ALA A 340 3.95 11.67 -5.89
CA ALA A 340 4.16 12.43 -4.66
C ALA A 340 5.21 13.52 -4.89
N PHE A 341 4.99 14.66 -4.23
CA PHE A 341 5.93 15.75 -4.13
C PHE A 341 6.37 15.85 -2.68
N GLN A 342 7.65 15.63 -2.44
CA GLN A 342 8.24 15.72 -1.11
C GLN A 342 9.15 16.92 -1.03
N PHE A 343 9.09 17.60 0.11
CA PHE A 343 9.85 18.80 0.38
C PHE A 343 10.41 18.74 1.79
N ASN A 344 11.64 19.22 1.92
CA ASN A 344 12.31 19.42 3.18
C ASN A 344 12.99 20.78 3.14
N LEU A 345 12.31 21.79 3.67
CA LEU A 345 12.73 23.18 3.60
C LEU A 345 13.10 23.64 5.01
N LYS A 346 14.28 24.22 5.15
CA LYS A 346 14.75 24.79 6.42
C LYS A 346 14.87 26.29 6.27
N ILE A 347 14.29 27.01 7.21
CA ILE A 347 14.29 28.47 7.26
C ILE A 347 15.40 28.92 8.21
N ASN A 348 16.32 29.73 7.70
CA ASN A 348 17.38 30.36 8.49
C ASN A 348 17.11 31.88 8.53
N GLY A 349 16.57 32.36 9.65
CA GLY A 349 16.09 33.73 9.75
C GLY A 349 14.84 33.94 8.88
N ASN A 350 15.02 34.52 7.70
CA ASN A 350 13.93 34.74 6.74
C ASN A 350 14.25 34.22 5.32
N THR A 351 15.31 33.43 5.16
CA THR A 351 15.70 32.81 3.87
C THR A 351 15.72 31.30 3.99
N LEU A 352 15.77 30.60 2.85
CA LEU A 352 15.87 29.14 2.82
C LEU A 352 17.34 28.70 2.91
N ASP A 353 17.60 27.66 3.71
CA ASP A 353 18.88 26.98 3.77
C ASP A 353 19.21 26.37 2.39
N PRO A 354 20.45 26.47 1.88
CA PRO A 354 20.85 25.83 0.62
C PRO A 354 20.62 24.31 0.56
N MET A 355 20.53 23.64 1.72
CA MET A 355 20.19 22.22 1.81
C MET A 355 18.69 21.94 1.67
N SER A 356 17.86 22.97 1.56
CA SER A 356 16.43 22.83 1.30
C SER A 356 16.19 22.22 -0.07
N ASP A 357 15.31 21.22 -0.13
CA ASP A 357 15.09 20.40 -1.32
C ASP A 357 13.60 20.14 -1.57
N LEU A 358 13.26 20.05 -2.84
CA LEU A 358 11.93 19.74 -3.37
C LEU A 358 12.08 18.77 -4.54
N TRP A 359 11.36 17.66 -4.50
CA TRP A 359 11.40 16.65 -5.57
C TRP A 359 10.05 15.96 -5.74
N MET A 360 9.90 15.24 -6.85
CA MET A 360 8.76 14.36 -7.07
C MET A 360 9.21 12.93 -7.36
N GLY A 361 8.29 11.99 -7.18
CA GLY A 361 8.44 10.62 -7.65
C GLY A 361 7.10 9.98 -7.99
N PRO A 362 7.11 8.90 -8.79
CA PRO A 362 5.89 8.14 -9.11
C PRO A 362 5.44 7.32 -7.90
N LEU A 363 4.14 7.07 -7.79
CA LEU A 363 3.53 6.24 -6.74
C LEU A 363 2.70 5.07 -7.28
N TYR A 364 2.75 4.83 -8.58
CA TYR A 364 2.13 3.65 -9.17
C TYR A 364 3.02 3.09 -10.26
N ARG A 365 3.06 1.76 -10.33
CA ARG A 365 3.55 1.02 -11.48
C ARG A 365 2.48 0.00 -11.84
N LYS A 366 1.90 0.12 -13.05
CA LYS A 366 0.87 -0.82 -13.54
C LYS A 366 1.45 -2.24 -13.50
N ARG A 367 0.67 -3.22 -13.05
CA ARG A 367 1.07 -4.64 -12.98
C ARG A 367 1.55 -5.18 -14.33
N SER A 368 1.06 -4.63 -15.44
CA SER A 368 1.47 -4.96 -16.82
C SER A 368 2.86 -4.44 -17.20
N LEU A 369 3.47 -3.52 -16.43
CA LEU A 369 4.83 -3.03 -16.66
C LEU A 369 5.91 -4.05 -16.30
N ARG A 370 5.56 -5.13 -15.59
CA ARG A 370 6.53 -6.17 -15.22
C ARG A 370 6.94 -7.07 -16.39
N ILE A 371 6.21 -7.05 -17.51
CA ILE A 371 6.54 -7.86 -18.69
C ILE A 371 7.62 -7.19 -19.55
N TRP A 372 7.86 -5.87 -19.38
CA TRP A 372 8.83 -5.10 -20.17
C TRP A 372 9.67 -4.11 -19.35
N GLU A 373 9.72 -4.24 -18.01
CA GLU A 373 10.34 -3.32 -17.02
C GLU A 373 10.78 -2.00 -17.65
N ILE A 374 9.83 -1.09 -17.89
CA ILE A 374 10.18 0.24 -18.43
C ILE A 374 11.24 0.83 -17.51
N PRO A 375 12.45 1.11 -18.02
CA PRO A 375 13.50 1.69 -17.20
C PRO A 375 13.01 2.96 -16.52
N GLU A 376 13.37 3.17 -15.26
CA GLU A 376 12.86 4.31 -14.48
C GLU A 376 13.14 5.65 -15.19
N ASN A 377 14.31 5.78 -15.81
CA ASN A 377 14.71 6.95 -16.61
C ASN A 377 13.93 7.12 -17.93
N GLU A 378 13.23 6.09 -18.41
CA GLU A 378 12.28 6.20 -19.53
C GLU A 378 10.85 6.44 -19.05
N TRP A 379 10.56 6.25 -17.76
CA TRP A 379 9.24 6.48 -17.18
C TRP A 379 9.13 7.89 -16.57
N LEU A 380 10.07 8.22 -15.68
CA LEU A 380 10.14 9.51 -15.04
C LEU A 380 11.60 9.92 -14.86
N SER A 381 11.99 11.03 -15.49
CA SER A 381 13.38 11.45 -15.52
C SER A 381 13.52 12.96 -15.44
N GLN A 382 14.61 13.43 -14.83
CA GLN A 382 15.03 14.83 -14.96
C GLN A 382 15.84 15.07 -16.24
N MET A 383 16.34 14.01 -16.86
CA MET A 383 16.94 14.06 -18.18
C MET A 383 15.85 14.03 -19.26
N PRO A 384 15.99 14.81 -20.35
CA PRO A 384 15.02 14.82 -21.43
C PRO A 384 14.74 13.42 -22.00
N ILE A 385 13.48 13.02 -22.00
CA ILE A 385 12.97 11.87 -22.75
C ILE A 385 12.63 12.36 -24.18
N PRO A 386 12.89 11.57 -25.24
CA PRO A 386 12.64 11.99 -26.62
C PRO A 386 11.21 12.46 -26.87
N GLU A 387 11.02 13.55 -27.61
CA GLU A 387 9.69 13.99 -28.01
C GLU A 387 9.14 13.15 -29.17
N ASN A 388 7.82 12.94 -29.18
CA ASN A 388 7.14 12.33 -30.31
C ASN A 388 7.11 13.28 -31.52
N GLN A 389 7.97 13.01 -32.50
CA GLN A 389 8.06 13.75 -33.76
C GLN A 389 7.13 13.22 -34.86
N SER A 390 6.28 12.22 -34.56
CA SER A 390 5.32 11.68 -35.54
C SER A 390 4.32 12.76 -35.96
N LYS A 391 4.28 13.05 -37.26
CA LYS A 391 3.28 13.95 -37.87
C LYS A 391 1.90 13.29 -38.02
N VAL A 392 1.83 11.97 -37.88
CA VAL A 392 0.58 11.22 -37.95
C VAL A 392 0.14 10.87 -36.53
N PRO A 393 -0.99 11.42 -36.04
CA PRO A 393 -1.51 11.07 -34.74
C PRO A 393 -2.03 9.63 -34.76
N ILE A 394 -1.49 8.80 -33.87
CA ILE A 394 -1.99 7.44 -33.65
C ILE A 394 -3.35 7.58 -32.98
N LYS A 395 -4.41 7.07 -33.59
CA LYS A 395 -5.78 7.11 -33.04
C LYS A 395 -6.24 5.79 -32.39
N ASN A 396 -5.41 4.75 -32.49
CA ASN A 396 -5.75 3.43 -31.96
C ASN A 396 -5.76 3.46 -30.42
N SER A 397 -6.94 3.35 -29.82
CA SER A 397 -7.17 3.43 -28.38
C SER A 397 -6.51 2.32 -27.58
N THR A 398 -6.34 1.13 -28.17
CA THR A 398 -5.59 0.02 -27.55
C THR A 398 -4.09 0.35 -27.49
N LEU A 399 -3.51 0.85 -28.58
CA LEU A 399 -2.08 1.21 -28.60
C LEU A 399 -1.74 2.38 -27.67
N LEU A 400 -2.70 3.29 -27.46
CA LEU A 400 -2.54 4.43 -26.56
C LEU A 400 -2.93 4.13 -25.10
N GLY A 401 -3.35 2.89 -24.80
CA GLY A 401 -3.83 2.50 -23.46
C GLY A 401 -5.13 3.17 -23.02
N THR A 402 -5.81 3.92 -23.89
CA THR A 402 -7.08 4.59 -23.56
C THR A 402 -8.23 3.60 -23.46
N LYS A 403 -8.19 2.51 -24.25
CA LYS A 403 -9.21 1.45 -24.20
C LYS A 403 -9.20 0.72 -22.86
N ASP A 404 -8.03 0.24 -22.43
CA ASP A 404 -7.86 -0.36 -21.10
C ASP A 404 -8.35 0.58 -20.01
N TYR A 405 -8.08 1.87 -20.17
CA TYR A 405 -8.48 2.87 -19.21
C TYR A 405 -10.02 3.01 -19.15
N GLU A 406 -10.67 3.13 -20.31
CA GLU A 406 -12.13 3.23 -20.44
C GLU A 406 -12.84 2.00 -19.85
N GLU A 407 -12.34 0.80 -20.12
CA GLU A 407 -12.87 -0.48 -19.58
C GLU A 407 -12.65 -0.65 -18.07
N ASN A 408 -11.74 0.13 -17.47
CA ASN A 408 -11.47 0.11 -16.02
C ASN A 408 -11.99 1.37 -15.29
N THR A 409 -12.73 2.25 -15.98
CA THR A 409 -13.36 3.44 -15.38
C THR A 409 -14.85 3.55 -15.61
N ASN A 410 -15.36 2.96 -16.69
CA ASN A 410 -16.77 2.65 -16.90
C ASN A 410 -17.01 1.19 -16.51
#